data_AF-A0A0E3PQU7-F1
#
_entry.id   AF-A0A0E3PQU7-F1
#
_cell.length_a   1.000
_cell.length_b   1.000
_cell.length_c   1.000
_cell.angle_alpha   90.00
_cell.angle_beta   90.00
_cell.angle_gamma   90.00
#
_symmetry.space_group_name_H-M   'P 1'
#
loop_
_entity.id
_entity.type
_entity.pdbx_description
1 polymer ?
#
loop_
_entity_poly.entity_id
_entity_poly.type
_entity_poly.pdbx_seq_one_letter_code
_entity_poly.pdbx_strand_id
1 'polypeptide(L)'
;MGVGRSTALRIRKRYHEEGLQSALVDKPRSGQPKKYNERHAAEIIALACTKPPEGRKRWSLSLLCEELRKREGFETINKETIRLILKKNKIKP
;
A
#
# COMPACT_ATOMS: atom_id res chain seq x y z
N MET A 1 -40.89 -7.93 -0.36
CA MET A 1 -39.74 -7.04 -0.15
C MET A 1 -38.47 -7.89 -0.17
N GLY A 2 -37.58 -7.68 -1.13
CA GLY A 2 -36.42 -8.55 -1.39
C GLY A 2 -35.25 -8.40 -0.41
N VAL A 3 -35.50 -8.26 0.89
CA VAL A 3 -34.46 -8.07 1.91
C VAL A 3 -34.62 -9.14 2.99
N GLY A 4 -33.53 -9.84 3.32
CA GLY A 4 -33.53 -10.88 4.35
C GLY A 4 -33.76 -10.32 5.77
N ARG A 5 -34.42 -11.12 6.63
CA ARG A 5 -34.76 -10.76 8.02
C ARG A 5 -33.55 -10.29 8.83
N SER A 6 -32.40 -10.94 8.66
CA SER A 6 -31.15 -10.60 9.35
C SER A 6 -30.66 -9.18 9.00
N THR A 7 -30.75 -8.79 7.74
CA THR A 7 -30.40 -7.45 7.26
C THR A 7 -31.31 -6.39 7.88
N ALA A 8 -32.63 -6.63 7.90
CA ALA A 8 -33.58 -5.71 8.53
C ALA A 8 -33.30 -5.51 10.03
N LEU A 9 -32.99 -6.59 10.76
CA LEU A 9 -32.64 -6.51 12.19
C LEU A 9 -31.32 -5.75 12.43
N ARG A 10 -30.31 -5.95 11.57
CA ARG A 10 -29.03 -5.21 11.66
C ARG A 10 -29.21 -3.71 11.41
N ILE A 11 -30.00 -3.33 10.42
CA ILE A 11 -30.32 -1.93 10.13
C ILE A 11 -31.08 -1.31 11.30
N ARG A 12 -32.10 -1.99 11.84
CA ARG A 12 -32.86 -1.52 13.00
C ARG A 12 -31.96 -1.31 14.23
N LYS A 13 -31.07 -2.26 14.51
CA LYS A 13 -30.11 -2.14 15.62
C LYS A 13 -29.19 -0.95 15.44
N ARG A 14 -28.57 -0.81 14.26
CA ARG A 14 -27.66 0.30 13.95
C ARG A 14 -28.35 1.66 14.03
N TYR A 15 -29.61 1.74 13.57
CA TYR A 15 -30.44 2.94 13.73
C TYR A 15 -30.63 3.32 15.20
N HIS A 16 -30.97 2.34 16.04
CA HIS A 16 -31.21 2.59 17.46
C HIS A 16 -29.94 3.04 18.21
N GLU A 17 -28.80 2.47 17.87
CA GLU A 17 -27.52 2.72 18.56
C GLU A 17 -26.76 3.95 18.02
N GLU A 18 -26.82 4.20 16.72
CA GLU A 18 -25.92 5.14 16.02
C GLU A 18 -26.65 6.17 15.14
N GLY A 19 -27.99 6.12 15.10
CA GLY A 19 -28.84 7.04 14.34
C GLY A 19 -28.99 6.71 12.85
N LEU A 20 -29.81 7.53 12.17
CA LEU A 20 -30.21 7.32 10.78
C LEU A 20 -29.04 7.25 9.80
N GLN A 21 -28.09 8.16 9.92
CA GLN A 21 -26.97 8.24 8.97
C GLN A 21 -26.09 6.98 9.02
N SER A 22 -25.79 6.48 10.21
CA SER A 22 -25.03 5.23 10.34
C SER A 22 -25.80 4.01 9.83
N ALA A 23 -27.13 3.98 10.03
CA ALA A 23 -28.00 2.91 9.52
C ALA A 23 -28.02 2.81 7.99
N LEU A 24 -27.90 3.95 7.30
CA LEU A 24 -27.96 4.04 5.84
C LEU A 24 -26.59 3.90 5.16
N VAL A 25 -25.50 4.29 5.83
CA VAL A 25 -24.16 4.35 5.25
C VAL A 25 -23.28 3.24 5.81
N ASP A 26 -22.46 2.64 4.93
CA ASP A 26 -21.45 1.69 5.35
C ASP A 26 -20.32 2.40 6.12
N LYS A 27 -19.83 1.77 7.20
CA LYS A 27 -18.71 2.32 7.94
C LYS A 27 -17.45 2.37 7.05
N PRO A 28 -16.59 3.38 7.21
CA PRO A 28 -15.32 3.44 6.51
C PRO A 28 -14.53 2.14 6.70
N ARG A 29 -14.04 1.56 5.60
CA ARG A 29 -13.13 0.41 5.65
C ARG A 29 -11.72 0.94 5.83
N SER A 30 -11.02 0.52 6.89
CA SER A 30 -9.64 0.93 7.17
C SER A 30 -8.63 0.45 6.12
N GLY A 31 -9.00 -0.57 5.33
CA GLY A 31 -8.13 -1.16 4.31
C GLY A 31 -6.93 -1.91 4.91
N GLN A 32 -6.06 -2.43 4.05
CA GLN A 32 -4.81 -3.04 4.49
C GLN A 32 -3.83 -1.94 4.93
N PRO A 33 -3.15 -2.10 6.09
CA PRO A 33 -2.14 -1.14 6.52
C PRO A 33 -1.00 -1.07 5.51
N LYS A 34 -0.38 0.11 5.38
CA LYS A 34 0.77 0.30 4.51
C LYS A 34 1.94 -0.54 5.03
N LYS A 35 2.43 -1.43 4.16
CA LYS A 35 3.58 -2.30 4.47
C LYS A 35 4.90 -1.55 4.57
N TYR A 36 5.08 -0.51 3.77
CA TYR A 36 6.31 0.30 3.75
C TYR A 36 5.99 1.72 4.23
N ASN A 37 6.73 2.17 5.23
CA ASN A 37 6.67 3.51 5.80
C ASN A 37 7.55 4.50 5.01
N GLU A 38 7.62 5.74 5.48
CA GLU A 38 8.38 6.81 4.84
C GLU A 38 9.90 6.57 4.88
N ARG A 39 10.41 5.93 5.94
CA ARG A 39 11.84 5.56 6.03
C ARG A 39 12.22 4.55 4.96
N HIS A 40 11.41 3.50 4.79
CA HIS A 40 11.60 2.53 3.72
C HIS A 40 11.55 3.18 2.33
N ALA A 41 10.65 4.15 2.12
CA ALA A 41 10.60 4.90 0.88
C ALA A 41 11.88 5.72 0.64
N ALA A 42 12.40 6.39 1.67
CA ALA A 42 13.65 7.15 1.59
C ALA A 42 14.85 6.26 1.25
N GLU A 43 14.92 5.05 1.82
CA GLU A 43 15.98 4.09 1.50
C GLU A 43 15.94 3.61 0.06
N ILE A 44 14.74 3.33 -0.48
CA ILE A 44 14.56 2.95 -1.89
C ILE A 44 15.01 4.08 -2.81
N ILE A 45 14.64 5.32 -2.47
CA ILE A 45 15.03 6.52 -3.23
C ILE A 45 16.54 6.71 -3.19
N ALA A 46 17.14 6.62 -2.00
CA ALA A 46 18.58 6.75 -1.84
C ALA A 46 19.33 5.73 -2.69
N LEU A 47 18.91 4.45 -2.68
CA LEU A 47 19.50 3.42 -3.52
C LEU A 47 19.33 3.71 -5.02
N ALA A 48 18.15 4.15 -5.46
CA ALA A 48 17.92 4.47 -6.87
C ALA A 48 18.76 5.67 -7.36
N CYS A 49 19.16 6.57 -6.46
CA CYS A 49 19.99 7.73 -6.77
C CYS A 49 21.51 7.44 -6.73
N THR A 50 21.96 6.26 -6.29
CA THR A 50 23.39 5.90 -6.32
C THR A 50 23.80 5.32 -7.68
N LYS A 51 25.11 5.14 -7.87
CA LYS A 51 25.63 4.46 -9.07
C LYS A 51 25.20 2.98 -9.04
N PRO A 52 24.69 2.44 -10.15
CA PRO A 52 24.40 1.02 -10.27
C PRO A 52 25.68 0.17 -10.16
N PRO A 53 25.57 -1.11 -9.75
CA PRO A 53 26.71 -2.01 -9.64
C PRO A 53 27.41 -2.22 -10.98
N GLU A 54 28.66 -2.69 -10.92
CA GLU A 54 29.51 -2.88 -12.10
C GLU A 54 28.84 -3.72 -13.19
N GLY A 55 29.11 -3.37 -14.45
CA GLY A 55 28.51 -4.02 -15.61
C GLY A 55 27.08 -3.55 -15.95
N ARG A 56 26.51 -2.59 -15.20
CA ARG A 56 25.19 -2.00 -15.49
C ARG A 56 25.28 -0.49 -15.71
N LYS A 57 24.62 -0.01 -16.77
CA LYS A 57 24.56 1.43 -17.10
C LYS A 57 23.55 2.23 -16.27
N ARG A 58 22.50 1.58 -15.76
CA ARG A 58 21.40 2.21 -15.01
C ARG A 58 20.75 1.20 -14.07
N TRP A 59 20.00 1.70 -13.10
CA TRP A 59 19.14 0.84 -12.28
C TRP A 59 17.99 0.30 -13.13
N SER A 60 17.62 -0.95 -12.88
CA SER A 60 16.37 -1.51 -13.40
C SER A 60 15.50 -1.89 -12.22
N LEU A 61 14.17 -1.94 -12.39
CA LEU A 61 13.28 -2.36 -11.32
C LEU A 61 13.58 -3.78 -10.82
N SER A 62 14.09 -4.67 -11.69
CA SER A 62 14.52 -6.01 -11.26
C SER A 62 15.75 -5.93 -10.37
N LEU A 63 16.75 -5.18 -10.80
CA LEU A 63 18.00 -5.02 -10.07
C LEU A 63 17.78 -4.34 -8.72
N LEU A 64 16.97 -3.29 -8.68
CA LEU A 64 16.57 -2.64 -7.43
C LEU A 64 15.84 -3.62 -6.50
N CYS A 65 14.94 -4.43 -7.04
CA CYS A 65 14.22 -5.42 -6.24
C CYS A 65 15.15 -6.49 -5.66
N GLU A 66 16.11 -6.98 -6.45
CA GLU A 66 17.10 -7.96 -6.02
C GLU A 66 18.02 -7.40 -4.93
N GLU A 67 18.50 -6.16 -5.11
CA GLU A 67 19.36 -5.50 -4.11
C GLU A 67 18.60 -5.12 -2.84
N LEU A 68 17.35 -4.63 -2.95
CA LEU A 68 16.55 -4.27 -1.78
C LEU A 68 16.20 -5.51 -0.96
N ARG A 69 15.89 -6.66 -1.58
CA ARG A 69 15.58 -7.89 -0.84
C ARG A 69 16.71 -8.42 0.04
N LYS A 70 17.95 -7.99 -0.20
CA LYS A 70 19.10 -8.32 0.66
C LYS A 70 19.16 -7.49 1.94
N ARG A 71 18.37 -6.42 2.03
CA ARG A 71 18.30 -5.52 3.19
C ARG A 71 17.14 -5.92 4.10
N GLU A 72 17.35 -5.73 5.40
CA GLU A 72 16.33 -5.99 6.42
C GLU A 72 15.07 -5.14 6.18
N GLY A 73 13.90 -5.76 6.22
CA GLY A 73 12.60 -5.11 6.04
C GLY A 73 12.11 -5.03 4.58
N PHE A 74 12.86 -5.58 3.62
CA PHE A 74 12.53 -5.55 2.19
C PHE A 74 12.44 -6.93 1.53
N GLU A 75 12.47 -8.01 2.31
CA GLU A 75 12.54 -9.41 1.85
C GLU A 75 11.43 -9.77 0.86
N THR A 76 10.27 -9.12 1.03
CA THR A 76 9.05 -9.37 0.26
C THR A 76 8.68 -8.19 -0.65
N ILE A 77 9.61 -7.27 -0.91
CA ILE A 77 9.36 -6.15 -1.82
C ILE A 77 9.19 -6.66 -3.25
N ASN A 78 8.33 -5.99 -3.99
CA ASN A 78 8.06 -6.26 -5.40
C ASN A 78 8.35 -5.03 -6.27
N LYS A 79 8.49 -5.28 -7.57
CA LYS A 79 8.82 -4.25 -8.57
C LYS A 79 7.81 -3.11 -8.60
N GLU A 80 6.54 -3.41 -8.35
CA GLU A 80 5.45 -2.43 -8.42
C GLU A 80 5.50 -1.44 -7.27
N THR A 81 5.80 -1.90 -6.06
CA THR A 81 6.02 -1.05 -4.89
C THR A 81 7.15 -0.05 -5.15
N ILE A 82 8.28 -0.54 -5.68
CA ILE A 82 9.43 0.30 -6.03
C ILE A 82 9.03 1.33 -7.09
N ARG A 83 8.36 0.89 -8.16
CA ARG A 83 7.90 1.77 -9.24
C ARG A 83 6.97 2.89 -8.73
N LEU A 84 6.00 2.56 -7.87
CA LEU A 84 5.07 3.53 -7.30
C LEU A 84 5.79 4.54 -6.42
N ILE A 85 6.74 4.10 -5.59
CA ILE A 85 7.56 4.97 -4.72
C ILE A 85 8.41 5.91 -5.57
N LEU A 86 9.14 5.41 -6.57
CA LEU A 86 9.96 6.24 -7.45
C LEU A 86 9.12 7.20 -8.28
N LYS A 87 7.97 6.75 -8.81
CA LYS A 87 7.03 7.59 -9.57
C LYS A 87 6.49 8.74 -8.72
N LYS A 88 6.09 8.47 -7.46
CA LYS A 88 5.60 9.49 -6.53
C LYS A 88 6.65 10.60 -6.29
N ASN A 89 7.93 10.23 -6.33
CA ASN A 89 9.06 11.14 -6.13
C ASN A 89 9.70 11.63 -7.44
N LYS A 90 9.07 11.37 -8.60
CA LYS A 90 9.54 11.78 -9.94
C LYS A 90 10.95 11.27 -10.31
N ILE A 91 11.39 10.17 -9.71
CA ILE A 91 12.69 9.56 -9.99
C ILE A 91 12.54 8.53 -11.10
N LYS A 92 13.45 8.58 -12.07
CA LYS A 92 13.57 7.58 -13.14
C LYS A 92 14.80 6.72 -12.87
N PRO A 93 14.63 5.43 -12.51
CA PRO A 93 15.74 4.52 -12.30
C PRO A 93 16.46 4.17 -13.62
#